data_AF-A0A7V7MNA5-F1
#
_entry.id   AF-A0A7V7MNA5-F1
#
_cell.length_a   1.000
_cell.length_b   1.000
_cell.length_c   1.000
_cell.angle_alpha   90.00
_cell.angle_beta   90.00
_cell.angle_gamma   90.00
#
_symmetry.space_group_name_H-M   'P 1'
#
loop_
_entity.id
_entity.type
_entity.pdbx_description
1 polymer ?
#
loop_
_entity_poly.entity_id
_entity_poly.type
_entity_poly.pdbx_seq_one_letter_code
_entity_poly.pdbx_strand_id
1 'polypeptide(L)'
;MEGQAAMILYLVTSVLFGFLSVQEPDEALQRGLAVDNPAERRLAAMKLASLGEDAQDWLMKEIRKGDAERRRALLLAAALMGTSESQKLLARSSRKGSRPEADRAWALLLYGAFHPEAAAKPHDAMRRAASDFERCCVLAGLLAQAGRIEGTKLRTYGGSKALPALQALVSIEEALAGRLWLGEPSSDAMVAARLLTSQFPAWVEDKLQHNQRAVSTEWLEAAQGRLPELWIVAARRSIPRKVEDLRSLPPGGAGAGLALVLYELVAKDRQLAFEVLHGRLVEPEARAWLWGAAGDLKLSFEGVADSKLSAAEVAGLAQLALRDFSAARRQARLRGAEARKLFTMDAKVEDAWPAGLILALGAEGQDLGLLRRKYELAEGRDAERLQPIWYLASGKLKDADARNVWLNRWSRELGGGYQGYLDREGKRFTAFLLVQGTQAALERNELSEAFDGLTGPRDHSLDDELYADLAEFLLSPLYRWDLP
;
A
#
# COMPACT_ATOMS: atom_id res chain seq x y z
N MET A 1 54.19 37.65 2.67
CA MET A 1 53.76 36.38 3.31
C MET A 1 52.24 36.21 3.37
N GLU A 2 51.42 37.21 3.03
CA GLU A 2 49.96 37.10 3.13
C GLU A 2 49.28 36.40 1.93
N GLY A 3 49.96 36.27 0.79
CA GLY A 3 49.43 35.58 -0.40
C GLY A 3 49.50 34.04 -0.35
N GLN A 4 50.37 33.45 0.49
CA GLN A 4 50.48 31.99 0.60
C GLN A 4 49.45 31.39 1.57
N ALA A 5 49.04 32.13 2.60
CA ALA A 5 48.03 31.66 3.55
C ALA A 5 46.63 31.59 2.91
N ALA A 6 46.27 32.54 2.04
CA ALA A 6 44.98 32.54 1.34
C ALA A 6 44.87 31.41 0.29
N MET A 7 45.99 31.06 -0.36
CA MET A 7 46.04 29.98 -1.35
C MET A 7 45.99 28.59 -0.70
N ILE A 8 46.60 28.44 0.50
CA ILE A 8 46.48 27.21 1.30
C ILE A 8 45.08 27.08 1.89
N LEU A 9 44.46 28.18 2.33
CA LEU A 9 43.09 28.13 2.82
C LEU A 9 42.13 27.71 1.70
N TYR A 10 42.23 28.29 0.49
CA TYR A 10 41.42 27.86 -0.66
C TYR A 10 41.71 26.41 -1.09
N LEU A 11 42.97 25.94 -1.09
CA LEU A 11 43.26 24.53 -1.37
C LEU A 11 42.69 23.60 -0.29
N VAL A 12 42.72 24.00 0.97
CA VAL A 12 42.21 23.19 2.09
C VAL A 12 40.68 23.19 2.13
N THR A 13 39.99 24.29 1.83
CA THR A 13 38.52 24.28 1.67
C THR A 13 38.07 23.57 0.39
N SER A 14 38.84 23.62 -0.70
CA SER A 14 38.52 22.87 -1.94
C SER A 14 38.82 21.37 -1.81
N VAL A 15 39.77 20.96 -0.97
CA VAL A 15 40.03 19.54 -0.68
C VAL A 15 39.05 18.98 0.36
N LEU A 16 38.53 19.81 1.29
CA LEU A 16 37.52 19.38 2.27
C LEU A 16 36.07 19.33 1.72
N PHE A 17 35.78 20.00 0.61
CA PHE A 17 34.51 19.85 -0.14
C PHE A 17 34.62 18.92 -1.37
N GLY A 18 35.79 18.34 -1.62
CA GLY A 18 36.11 17.65 -2.88
C GLY A 18 36.07 16.11 -2.85
N PHE A 19 35.80 15.49 -1.70
CA PHE A 19 35.64 14.03 -1.60
C PHE A 19 34.42 13.72 -0.74
N LEU A 20 33.22 13.91 -1.30
CA LEU A 20 32.11 13.00 -0.98
C LEU A 20 32.63 11.61 -1.36
N SER A 21 33.18 10.90 -0.39
CA SER A 21 33.66 9.54 -0.59
C SER A 21 32.47 8.71 -1.01
N VAL A 22 32.40 8.39 -2.30
CA VAL A 22 31.46 7.41 -2.86
C VAL A 22 31.51 6.19 -1.95
N GLN A 23 30.43 5.96 -1.21
CA GLN A 23 30.38 4.87 -0.25
C GLN A 23 30.10 3.61 -1.05
N GLU A 24 31.14 2.80 -1.23
CA GLU A 24 30.97 1.44 -1.69
C GLU A 24 30.17 0.66 -0.63
N PRO A 25 29.04 0.03 -1.01
CA PRO A 25 28.28 -0.83 -0.12
C PRO A 25 29.15 -1.96 0.42
N ASP A 26 28.94 -2.34 1.68
CA ASP A 26 29.65 -3.46 2.30
C ASP A 26 29.47 -4.77 1.51
N GLU A 27 30.44 -5.68 1.59
CA GLU A 27 30.43 -6.94 0.83
C GLU A 27 29.19 -7.82 1.13
N ALA A 28 28.61 -7.72 2.32
CA ALA A 28 27.40 -8.47 2.67
C ALA A 28 26.18 -7.92 1.91
N LEU A 29 26.06 -6.61 1.81
CA LEU A 29 25.04 -5.92 1.02
C LEU A 29 25.22 -6.22 -0.47
N GLN A 30 26.44 -6.22 -0.98
CA GLN A 30 26.71 -6.59 -2.38
C GLN A 30 26.30 -8.04 -2.69
N ARG A 31 26.61 -9.00 -1.79
CA ARG A 31 26.17 -10.40 -1.92
C ARG A 31 24.65 -10.54 -1.84
N GLY A 32 24.01 -9.79 -0.93
CA GLY A 32 22.56 -9.81 -0.77
C GLY A 32 21.80 -9.35 -2.02
N LEU A 33 22.40 -8.55 -2.90
CA LEU A 33 21.76 -8.13 -4.16
C LEU A 33 21.65 -9.27 -5.19
N ALA A 34 22.45 -10.32 -5.08
CA ALA A 34 22.55 -11.41 -6.06
C ALA A 34 22.15 -12.78 -5.48
N VAL A 35 21.58 -12.83 -4.28
CA VAL A 35 21.13 -14.08 -3.65
C VAL A 35 19.88 -14.62 -4.34
N ASP A 36 19.70 -15.94 -4.38
CA ASP A 36 18.55 -16.59 -5.04
C ASP A 36 17.21 -16.23 -4.37
N ASN A 37 17.21 -15.92 -3.07
CA ASN A 37 16.00 -15.55 -2.33
C ASN A 37 15.54 -14.11 -2.68
N PRO A 38 14.39 -13.92 -3.35
CA PRO A 38 13.91 -12.60 -3.75
C PRO A 38 13.64 -11.66 -2.56
N ALA A 39 13.24 -12.21 -1.40
CA ALA A 39 12.99 -11.40 -0.20
C ALA A 39 14.28 -10.77 0.34
N GLU A 40 15.37 -11.54 0.35
CA GLU A 40 16.69 -11.04 0.75
C GLU A 40 17.22 -10.03 -0.28
N ARG A 41 17.03 -10.28 -1.58
CA ARG A 41 17.36 -9.30 -2.64
C ARG A 41 16.62 -7.98 -2.44
N ARG A 42 15.32 -8.02 -2.14
CA ARG A 42 14.53 -6.82 -1.87
C ARG A 42 15.06 -6.07 -0.65
N LEU A 43 15.36 -6.76 0.45
CA LEU A 43 15.91 -6.15 1.66
C LEU A 43 17.28 -5.51 1.39
N ALA A 44 18.13 -6.18 0.60
CA ALA A 44 19.40 -5.61 0.15
C ALA A 44 19.17 -4.34 -0.70
N ALA A 45 18.23 -4.37 -1.65
CA ALA A 45 17.89 -3.20 -2.45
C ALA A 45 17.40 -2.02 -1.60
N MET A 46 16.57 -2.29 -0.58
CA MET A 46 16.11 -1.28 0.38
C MET A 46 17.26 -0.71 1.22
N LYS A 47 18.16 -1.57 1.73
CA LYS A 47 19.34 -1.14 2.50
C LYS A 47 20.26 -0.27 1.62
N LEU A 48 20.50 -0.67 0.38
CA LEU A 48 21.27 0.12 -0.57
C LEU A 48 20.60 1.48 -0.83
N ALA A 49 19.28 1.51 -1.03
CA ALA A 49 18.55 2.77 -1.24
C ALA A 49 18.63 3.71 -0.02
N SER A 50 18.69 3.16 1.19
CA SER A 50 18.82 3.96 2.42
C SER A 50 20.18 4.66 2.58
N LEU A 51 21.20 4.24 1.82
CA LEU A 51 22.49 4.95 1.72
C LEU A 51 22.38 6.24 0.89
N GLY A 52 21.28 6.44 0.16
CA GLY A 52 21.01 7.68 -0.57
C GLY A 52 22.05 8.01 -1.64
N GLU A 53 22.39 9.30 -1.74
CA GLU A 53 23.32 9.83 -2.75
C GLU A 53 24.74 9.26 -2.62
N ASP A 54 25.15 8.85 -1.41
CA ASP A 54 26.50 8.34 -1.14
C ASP A 54 26.82 7.06 -1.91
N ALA A 55 25.82 6.22 -2.18
CA ALA A 55 25.96 4.98 -2.94
C ALA A 55 25.57 5.11 -4.42
N GLN A 56 25.11 6.28 -4.87
CA GLN A 56 24.54 6.47 -6.21
C GLN A 56 25.58 6.21 -7.32
N ASP A 57 26.79 6.76 -7.18
CA ASP A 57 27.84 6.61 -8.18
C ASP A 57 28.29 5.14 -8.33
N TRP A 58 28.33 4.41 -7.21
CA TRP A 58 28.59 2.98 -7.23
C TRP A 58 27.47 2.22 -7.94
N LEU A 59 26.21 2.50 -7.59
CA LEU A 59 25.04 1.86 -8.21
C LEU A 59 25.07 2.05 -9.73
N MET A 60 25.34 3.26 -10.20
CA MET A 60 25.37 3.59 -11.64
C MET A 60 26.47 2.84 -12.40
N LYS A 61 27.60 2.52 -11.75
CA LYS A 61 28.68 1.69 -12.32
C LYS A 61 28.32 0.21 -12.35
N GLU A 62 27.55 -0.27 -11.37
CA GLU A 62 27.23 -1.69 -11.19
C GLU A 62 25.93 -2.14 -11.87
N ILE A 63 25.02 -1.24 -12.23
CA ILE A 63 23.67 -1.54 -12.74
C ILE A 63 23.59 -2.46 -13.97
N ARG A 64 24.71 -2.63 -14.70
CA ARG A 64 24.82 -3.52 -15.87
C ARG A 64 25.64 -4.77 -15.62
N LYS A 65 26.23 -4.93 -14.44
CA LYS A 65 27.09 -6.06 -14.07
C LYS A 65 26.29 -7.12 -13.33
N GLY A 66 26.79 -8.35 -13.33
CA GLY A 66 26.16 -9.50 -12.70
C GLY A 66 25.03 -10.13 -13.51
N ASP A 67 24.37 -11.09 -12.89
CA ASP A 67 23.19 -11.80 -13.38
C ASP A 67 21.93 -10.92 -13.42
N ALA A 68 20.80 -11.50 -13.82
CA ALA A 68 19.57 -10.75 -14.03
C ALA A 68 18.94 -10.31 -12.71
N GLU A 69 19.01 -11.17 -11.69
CA GLU A 69 18.56 -11.01 -10.32
C GLU A 69 19.23 -9.78 -9.69
N ARG A 70 20.57 -9.71 -9.77
CA ARG A 70 21.34 -8.56 -9.30
C ARG A 70 20.95 -7.28 -10.02
N ARG A 71 20.78 -7.33 -11.34
CA ARG A 71 20.37 -6.14 -12.12
C ARG A 71 18.97 -5.67 -11.74
N ARG A 72 18.02 -6.57 -11.47
CA ARG A 72 16.66 -6.23 -11.02
C ARG A 72 16.67 -5.67 -9.59
N ALA A 73 17.46 -6.22 -8.68
CA ALA A 73 17.65 -5.68 -7.33
C ALA A 73 18.28 -4.28 -7.34
N LEU A 74 19.30 -4.06 -8.16
CA LEU A 74 19.92 -2.73 -8.34
C LEU A 74 18.95 -1.72 -8.97
N LEU A 75 18.08 -2.15 -9.90
CA LEU A 75 17.02 -1.29 -10.44
C LEU A 75 15.98 -0.91 -9.38
N LEU A 76 15.60 -1.84 -8.50
CA LEU A 76 14.72 -1.53 -7.37
C LEU A 76 15.37 -0.54 -6.41
N ALA A 77 16.65 -0.72 -6.08
CA ALA A 77 17.38 0.23 -5.25
C ALA A 77 17.38 1.64 -5.85
N ALA A 78 17.64 1.77 -7.15
CA ALA A 78 17.56 3.05 -7.86
C ALA A 78 16.14 3.65 -7.79
N ALA A 79 15.11 2.85 -8.04
CA ALA A 79 13.73 3.31 -7.98
C ALA A 79 13.35 3.84 -6.58
N LEU A 80 13.83 3.18 -5.52
CA LEU A 80 13.62 3.59 -4.12
C LEU A 80 14.45 4.82 -3.71
N MET A 81 15.68 4.97 -4.24
CA MET A 81 16.49 6.17 -4.01
C MET A 81 15.79 7.43 -4.55
N GLY A 82 15.10 7.32 -5.68
CA GLY A 82 14.28 8.40 -6.23
C GLY A 82 15.05 9.64 -6.70
N THR A 83 16.39 9.60 -6.72
CA THR A 83 17.24 10.71 -7.15
C THR A 83 17.12 11.00 -8.65
N SER A 84 17.56 12.19 -9.09
CA SER A 84 17.46 12.58 -10.50
C SER A 84 18.17 11.59 -11.45
N GLU A 85 19.36 11.10 -11.07
CA GLU A 85 20.08 10.11 -11.88
C GLU A 85 19.40 8.75 -11.87
N SER A 86 18.86 8.33 -10.73
CA SER A 86 18.07 7.10 -10.63
C SER A 86 16.81 7.15 -11.50
N GLN A 87 16.13 8.29 -11.55
CA GLN A 87 15.00 8.52 -12.43
C GLN A 87 15.41 8.44 -13.91
N LYS A 88 16.50 9.08 -14.32
CA LYS A 88 17.05 8.98 -15.69
C LYS A 88 17.41 7.53 -16.05
N LEU A 89 18.02 6.80 -15.13
CA LEU A 89 18.35 5.38 -15.30
C LEU A 89 17.09 4.54 -15.51
N LEU A 90 16.07 4.74 -14.70
CA LEU A 90 14.80 4.00 -14.78
C LEU A 90 14.06 4.31 -16.08
N ALA A 91 13.99 5.58 -16.47
CA ALA A 91 13.41 6.02 -17.74
C ALA A 91 14.17 5.50 -18.97
N ARG A 92 15.49 5.28 -18.87
CA ARG A 92 16.29 4.63 -19.92
C ARG A 92 16.03 3.13 -19.96
N SER A 93 15.98 2.48 -18.80
CA SER A 93 15.81 1.03 -18.64
C SER A 93 14.43 0.53 -19.08
N SER A 94 13.42 1.41 -19.07
CA SER A 94 12.08 1.09 -19.54
C SER A 94 11.89 1.24 -21.06
N ARG A 95 12.91 1.70 -21.82
CA ARG A 95 12.77 1.87 -23.28
C ARG A 95 12.88 0.53 -24.02
N LYS A 96 12.13 0.40 -25.13
CA LYS A 96 12.25 -0.74 -26.04
C LYS A 96 13.71 -0.93 -26.51
N GLY A 97 14.18 -2.17 -26.52
CA GLY A 97 15.54 -2.54 -26.92
C GLY A 97 16.66 -2.16 -25.95
N SER A 98 16.34 -1.62 -24.76
CA SER A 98 17.37 -1.21 -23.79
C SER A 98 17.91 -2.35 -22.91
N ARG A 99 17.12 -3.40 -22.70
CA ARG A 99 17.40 -4.57 -21.84
C ARG A 99 16.73 -5.83 -22.41
N PRO A 100 17.13 -7.03 -21.97
CA PRO A 100 16.36 -8.26 -22.16
C PRO A 100 14.91 -8.08 -21.72
N GLU A 101 13.99 -8.85 -22.30
CA GLU A 101 12.54 -8.64 -22.12
C GLU A 101 12.11 -8.73 -20.65
N ALA A 102 12.60 -9.73 -19.90
CA ALA A 102 12.29 -9.87 -18.46
C ALA A 102 12.76 -8.67 -17.62
N ASP A 103 14.01 -8.25 -17.80
CA ASP A 103 14.58 -7.06 -17.14
C ASP A 103 13.83 -5.78 -17.54
N ARG A 104 13.30 -5.71 -18.76
CA ARG A 104 12.50 -4.58 -19.26
C ARG A 104 11.10 -4.57 -18.64
N ALA A 105 10.43 -5.72 -18.51
CA ALA A 105 9.14 -5.83 -17.83
C ALA A 105 9.23 -5.36 -16.36
N TRP A 106 10.29 -5.79 -15.66
CA TRP A 106 10.61 -5.30 -14.32
C TRP A 106 10.84 -3.78 -14.29
N ALA A 107 11.68 -3.25 -15.19
CA ALA A 107 11.93 -1.82 -15.28
C ALA A 107 10.67 -1.00 -15.60
N LEU A 108 9.74 -1.56 -16.39
CA LEU A 108 8.47 -0.94 -16.73
C LEU A 108 7.52 -0.88 -15.52
N LEU A 109 7.44 -1.94 -14.71
CA LEU A 109 6.72 -1.92 -13.43
C LEU A 109 7.26 -0.84 -12.50
N LEU A 110 8.58 -0.83 -12.28
CA LEU A 110 9.21 0.15 -11.40
C LEU A 110 9.07 1.58 -11.94
N TYR A 111 9.18 1.78 -13.25
CA TYR A 111 8.94 3.07 -13.89
C TYR A 111 7.52 3.56 -13.63
N GLY A 112 6.51 2.69 -13.76
CA GLY A 112 5.12 3.00 -13.42
C GLY A 112 4.94 3.35 -11.94
N ALA A 113 5.58 2.62 -11.03
CA ALA A 113 5.38 2.77 -9.58
C ALA A 113 6.10 3.98 -8.96
N PHE A 114 7.27 4.35 -9.47
CA PHE A 114 8.14 5.33 -8.80
C PHE A 114 8.44 6.58 -9.64
N HIS A 115 8.35 6.52 -10.97
CA HIS A 115 8.79 7.64 -11.81
C HIS A 115 7.69 8.72 -11.96
N PRO A 116 7.95 10.00 -11.65
CA PRO A 116 6.94 11.06 -11.75
C PRO A 116 6.39 11.24 -13.18
N GLU A 117 7.25 11.12 -14.19
CA GLU A 117 6.81 11.23 -15.60
C GLU A 117 5.81 10.13 -15.99
N ALA A 118 5.86 8.95 -15.36
CA ALA A 118 4.92 7.88 -15.70
C ALA A 118 3.48 8.27 -15.37
N ALA A 119 3.26 8.87 -14.18
CA ALA A 119 1.95 9.39 -13.78
C ALA A 119 1.54 10.64 -14.58
N ALA A 120 2.49 11.52 -14.90
CA ALA A 120 2.21 12.73 -15.69
C ALA A 120 1.84 12.41 -17.16
N LYS A 121 2.47 11.40 -17.75
CA LYS A 121 2.32 10.97 -19.15
C LYS A 121 2.05 9.47 -19.26
N PRO A 122 0.87 8.99 -18.79
CA PRO A 122 0.58 7.56 -18.71
C PRO A 122 0.50 6.87 -20.08
N HIS A 123 0.02 7.56 -21.12
CA HIS A 123 0.05 7.03 -22.49
C HIS A 123 1.49 6.79 -23.00
N ASP A 124 2.42 7.71 -22.72
CA ASP A 124 3.81 7.56 -23.14
C ASP A 124 4.49 6.44 -22.34
N ALA A 125 4.12 6.26 -21.06
CA ALA A 125 4.52 5.09 -20.28
C ALA A 125 4.03 3.78 -20.94
N MET A 126 2.75 3.71 -21.31
CA MET A 126 2.16 2.53 -21.96
C MET A 126 2.76 2.23 -23.33
N ARG A 127 3.13 3.25 -24.12
CA ARG A 127 3.76 3.09 -25.43
C ARG A 127 5.17 2.49 -25.38
N ARG A 128 5.81 2.48 -24.20
CA ARG A 128 7.13 1.86 -24.01
C ARG A 128 7.06 0.34 -24.04
N ALA A 129 5.93 -0.24 -23.64
CA ALA A 129 5.71 -1.68 -23.61
C ALA A 129 5.55 -2.24 -25.04
N ALA A 130 6.23 -3.36 -25.30
CA ALA A 130 6.22 -4.07 -26.57
C ALA A 130 5.18 -5.20 -26.62
N SER A 131 4.78 -5.74 -25.46
CA SER A 131 3.85 -6.86 -25.32
C SER A 131 2.68 -6.53 -24.38
N ASP A 132 1.70 -7.41 -24.30
CA ASP A 132 0.59 -7.25 -23.35
C ASP A 132 1.00 -7.51 -21.90
N PHE A 133 1.96 -8.41 -21.65
CA PHE A 133 2.50 -8.62 -20.31
C PHE A 133 3.26 -7.39 -19.81
N GLU A 134 4.08 -6.77 -20.66
CA GLU A 134 4.74 -5.50 -20.33
C GLU A 134 3.74 -4.37 -20.09
N ARG A 135 2.65 -4.31 -20.86
CA ARG A 135 1.56 -3.34 -20.62
C ARG A 135 0.90 -3.57 -19.26
N CYS A 136 0.68 -4.82 -18.86
CA CYS A 136 0.17 -5.14 -17.53
C CYS A 136 1.17 -4.73 -16.43
N CYS A 137 2.48 -4.93 -16.64
CA CYS A 137 3.52 -4.47 -15.71
C CYS A 137 3.51 -2.95 -15.55
N VAL A 138 3.47 -2.18 -16.65
CA VAL A 138 3.36 -0.71 -16.58
C VAL A 138 2.10 -0.28 -15.84
N LEU A 139 0.94 -0.84 -16.17
CA LEU A 139 -0.32 -0.47 -15.52
C LEU A 139 -0.32 -0.81 -14.03
N ALA A 140 0.15 -2.00 -13.65
CA ALA A 140 0.34 -2.37 -12.25
C ALA A 140 1.18 -1.33 -11.52
N GLY A 141 2.30 -0.89 -12.13
CA GLY A 141 3.11 0.18 -11.58
C GLY A 141 2.33 1.48 -11.42
N LEU A 142 1.60 1.89 -12.46
CA LEU A 142 0.78 3.12 -12.44
C LEU A 142 -0.32 3.10 -11.38
N LEU A 143 -0.85 1.93 -10.99
CA LEU A 143 -1.83 1.83 -9.89
C LEU A 143 -1.24 2.34 -8.55
N ALA A 144 0.07 2.23 -8.35
CA ALA A 144 0.76 2.79 -7.18
C ALA A 144 0.93 4.31 -7.23
N GLN A 145 0.53 4.96 -8.32
CA GLN A 145 0.49 6.41 -8.48
C GLN A 145 -0.88 6.89 -9.03
N ALA A 146 -1.94 6.09 -8.90
CA ALA A 146 -3.24 6.36 -9.51
C ALA A 146 -3.81 7.73 -9.12
N GLY A 147 -3.65 8.18 -7.86
CA GLY A 147 -4.08 9.49 -7.40
C GLY A 147 -3.39 10.68 -8.09
N ARG A 148 -2.27 10.44 -8.79
CA ARG A 148 -1.51 11.45 -9.55
C ARG A 148 -1.84 11.47 -11.04
N ILE A 149 -2.69 10.56 -11.53
CA ILE A 149 -3.00 10.44 -12.95
C ILE A 149 -4.20 11.34 -13.31
N GLU A 150 -3.92 12.43 -14.02
CA GLU A 150 -4.97 13.35 -14.48
C GLU A 150 -5.68 12.84 -15.75
N GLY A 151 -7.02 12.72 -15.69
CA GLY A 151 -7.90 12.49 -16.86
C GLY A 151 -7.96 11.05 -17.39
N THR A 152 -8.85 10.79 -18.36
CA THR A 152 -9.19 9.45 -18.93
C THR A 152 -8.13 8.88 -19.89
N LYS A 153 -6.85 9.06 -19.58
CA LYS A 153 -5.73 8.77 -20.50
C LYS A 153 -5.41 7.28 -20.69
N LEU A 154 -6.13 6.34 -20.09
CA LEU A 154 -5.79 4.91 -20.19
C LEU A 154 -6.90 4.01 -20.70
N ARG A 155 -8.14 4.53 -20.79
CA ARG A 155 -9.30 3.77 -21.26
C ARG A 155 -9.12 3.13 -22.63
N THR A 156 -8.34 3.77 -23.52
CA THR A 156 -8.06 3.27 -24.87
C THR A 156 -7.34 1.92 -24.87
N TYR A 157 -6.64 1.57 -23.79
CA TYR A 157 -5.96 0.28 -23.66
C TYR A 157 -6.87 -0.84 -23.11
N GLY A 158 -8.03 -0.49 -22.55
CA GLY A 158 -9.01 -1.42 -21.99
C GLY A 158 -10.20 -1.71 -22.90
N GLY A 159 -10.06 -1.56 -24.23
CA GLY A 159 -11.12 -1.86 -25.18
C GLY A 159 -11.50 -3.35 -25.24
N SER A 160 -12.62 -3.70 -25.87
CA SER A 160 -13.14 -5.08 -25.93
C SER A 160 -12.19 -6.11 -26.57
N LYS A 161 -11.19 -5.65 -27.35
CA LYS A 161 -10.16 -6.48 -27.97
C LYS A 161 -8.92 -6.70 -27.09
N ALA A 162 -8.81 -5.98 -25.96
CA ALA A 162 -7.70 -6.14 -25.03
C ALA A 162 -7.83 -7.43 -24.22
N LEU A 163 -6.69 -7.93 -23.71
CA LEU A 163 -6.69 -9.09 -22.83
C LEU A 163 -7.44 -8.80 -21.52
N PRO A 164 -8.12 -9.81 -20.93
CA PRO A 164 -8.85 -9.69 -19.66
C PRO A 164 -8.06 -9.00 -18.53
N ALA A 165 -6.81 -9.39 -18.31
CA ALA A 165 -5.96 -8.82 -17.27
C ALA A 165 -5.71 -7.31 -17.50
N LEU A 166 -5.49 -6.91 -18.76
CA LEU A 166 -5.28 -5.51 -19.12
C LEU A 166 -6.56 -4.69 -18.92
N GLN A 167 -7.71 -5.21 -19.34
CA GLN A 167 -9.02 -4.59 -19.11
C GLN A 167 -9.29 -4.39 -17.62
N ALA A 168 -8.97 -5.40 -16.80
CA ALA A 168 -9.18 -5.35 -15.37
C ALA A 168 -8.29 -4.31 -14.67
N LEU A 169 -7.00 -4.21 -15.03
CA LEU A 169 -6.08 -3.19 -14.50
C LEU A 169 -6.51 -1.77 -14.90
N VAL A 170 -6.93 -1.56 -16.15
CA VAL A 170 -7.49 -0.27 -16.60
C VAL A 170 -8.75 0.06 -15.80
N SER A 171 -9.62 -0.92 -15.56
CA SER A 171 -10.82 -0.71 -14.76
C SER A 171 -10.53 -0.28 -13.32
N ILE A 172 -9.45 -0.79 -12.71
CA ILE A 172 -9.04 -0.38 -11.36
C ILE A 172 -8.51 1.06 -11.39
N GLU A 173 -7.68 1.41 -12.37
CA GLU A 173 -7.20 2.79 -12.54
C GLU A 173 -8.37 3.77 -12.68
N GLU A 174 -9.35 3.45 -13.53
CA GLU A 174 -10.51 4.31 -13.71
C GLU A 174 -11.28 4.49 -12.40
N ALA A 175 -11.48 3.39 -11.66
CA ALA A 175 -12.16 3.42 -10.38
C ALA A 175 -11.42 4.25 -9.32
N LEU A 176 -10.09 4.13 -9.25
CA LEU A 176 -9.23 4.93 -8.37
C LEU A 176 -9.25 6.42 -8.73
N ALA A 177 -9.33 6.73 -10.02
CA ALA A 177 -9.49 8.10 -10.50
C ALA A 177 -10.92 8.66 -10.32
N GLY A 178 -11.80 7.95 -9.60
CA GLY A 178 -13.18 8.36 -9.35
C GLY A 178 -14.10 8.24 -10.58
N ARG A 179 -13.68 7.50 -11.61
CA ARG A 179 -14.41 7.35 -12.88
C ARG A 179 -15.14 6.01 -12.91
N LEU A 180 -16.44 6.06 -13.23
CA LEU A 180 -17.24 4.86 -13.40
C LEU A 180 -17.11 4.32 -14.81
N TRP A 181 -16.78 3.04 -14.92
CA TRP A 181 -16.93 2.30 -16.16
C TRP A 181 -18.35 1.73 -16.24
N LEU A 182 -18.96 1.83 -17.41
CA LEU A 182 -20.40 1.60 -17.63
C LEU A 182 -20.73 0.26 -18.31
N GLY A 183 -19.77 -0.66 -18.42
CA GLY A 183 -19.97 -1.96 -19.09
C GLY A 183 -20.22 -3.12 -18.12
N GLU A 184 -20.85 -4.19 -18.61
CA GLU A 184 -20.85 -5.48 -17.92
C GLU A 184 -19.45 -6.13 -18.02
N PRO A 185 -18.96 -6.77 -16.95
CA PRO A 185 -17.68 -7.47 -16.98
C PRO A 185 -17.80 -8.71 -17.88
N SER A 186 -16.85 -8.88 -18.80
CA SER A 186 -16.83 -10.01 -19.76
C SER A 186 -15.86 -11.13 -19.38
N SER A 187 -15.19 -11.03 -18.23
CA SER A 187 -14.19 -12.01 -17.77
C SER A 187 -14.06 -11.99 -16.24
N ASP A 188 -13.50 -13.06 -15.68
CA ASP A 188 -13.29 -13.19 -14.23
C ASP A 188 -12.32 -12.15 -13.67
N ALA A 189 -11.27 -11.79 -14.42
CA ALA A 189 -10.39 -10.67 -14.08
C ALA A 189 -11.16 -9.36 -13.94
N MET A 190 -12.11 -9.08 -14.85
CA MET A 190 -12.95 -7.88 -14.77
C MET A 190 -13.98 -7.97 -13.65
N VAL A 191 -14.58 -9.15 -13.41
CA VAL A 191 -15.48 -9.36 -12.27
C VAL A 191 -14.71 -9.09 -10.98
N ALA A 192 -13.53 -9.68 -10.79
CA ALA A 192 -12.68 -9.45 -9.63
C ALA A 192 -12.30 -7.98 -9.44
N ALA A 193 -11.93 -7.27 -10.51
CA ALA A 193 -11.71 -5.83 -10.46
C ALA A 193 -12.95 -5.08 -9.96
N ARG A 194 -14.17 -5.46 -10.39
CA ARG A 194 -15.43 -4.87 -9.90
C ARG A 194 -15.69 -5.21 -8.43
N LEU A 195 -15.46 -6.46 -8.01
CA LEU A 195 -15.64 -6.89 -6.63
C LEU A 195 -14.74 -6.07 -5.70
N LEU A 196 -13.47 -5.89 -6.05
CA LEU A 196 -12.51 -5.12 -5.26
C LEU A 196 -12.82 -3.61 -5.28
N THR A 197 -13.10 -3.05 -6.45
CA THR A 197 -13.31 -1.59 -6.55
C THR A 197 -14.67 -1.14 -6.00
N SER A 198 -15.62 -2.06 -5.82
CA SER A 198 -16.86 -1.80 -5.06
C SER A 198 -16.59 -1.23 -3.66
N GLN A 199 -15.37 -1.40 -3.14
CA GLN A 199 -14.96 -0.95 -1.81
C GLN A 199 -14.70 0.55 -1.65
N PHE A 200 -14.64 1.33 -2.73
CA PHE A 200 -14.32 2.75 -2.67
C PHE A 200 -15.45 3.64 -2.09
N PRO A 201 -15.18 4.52 -1.11
CA PRO A 201 -16.19 5.37 -0.46
C PRO A 201 -16.78 6.46 -1.34
N ALA A 202 -16.04 6.95 -2.35
CA ALA A 202 -16.53 7.97 -3.29
C ALA A 202 -17.80 7.53 -4.03
N TRP A 203 -18.09 6.23 -4.03
CA TRP A 203 -19.29 5.64 -4.63
C TRP A 203 -20.52 5.70 -3.70
N VAL A 204 -20.31 6.06 -2.43
CA VAL A 204 -21.33 6.10 -1.37
C VAL A 204 -21.94 7.49 -1.20
N GLU A 205 -21.17 8.57 -1.40
CA GLU A 205 -21.61 9.92 -1.01
C GLU A 205 -22.16 10.81 -2.13
N ASP A 206 -21.86 10.56 -3.41
CA ASP A 206 -22.28 11.47 -4.49
C ASP A 206 -23.37 10.93 -5.41
N LYS A 207 -24.32 11.80 -5.75
CA LYS A 207 -25.57 11.54 -6.48
C LYS A 207 -25.31 11.08 -7.93
N LEU A 208 -25.02 9.80 -8.15
CA LEU A 208 -25.39 9.13 -9.42
C LEU A 208 -26.46 8.08 -9.18
N GLN A 209 -27.43 8.13 -10.09
CA GLN A 209 -28.70 7.42 -10.12
C GLN A 209 -28.56 5.92 -9.79
N HIS A 210 -29.51 5.44 -9.01
CA HIS A 210 -29.54 4.18 -8.26
C HIS A 210 -29.43 2.85 -9.04
N ASN A 211 -29.14 2.80 -10.34
CA ASN A 211 -29.31 1.56 -11.12
C ASN A 211 -28.08 1.02 -11.86
N GLN A 212 -26.88 1.59 -11.69
CA GLN A 212 -25.68 1.13 -12.40
C GLN A 212 -24.46 0.86 -11.48
N ARG A 213 -24.68 0.84 -10.17
CA ARG A 213 -23.61 0.93 -9.14
C ARG A 213 -23.42 -0.32 -8.28
N ALA A 214 -24.35 -1.28 -8.31
CA ALA A 214 -24.26 -2.49 -7.50
C ALA A 214 -23.63 -3.62 -8.29
N VAL A 215 -22.70 -4.36 -7.68
CA VAL A 215 -22.37 -5.71 -8.15
C VAL A 215 -23.66 -6.51 -8.10
N SER A 216 -24.12 -7.03 -9.24
CA SER A 216 -25.40 -7.73 -9.31
C SER A 216 -25.32 -9.09 -8.61
N THR A 217 -26.47 -9.61 -8.18
CA THR A 217 -26.55 -10.95 -7.60
C THR A 217 -26.03 -11.99 -8.59
N GLU A 218 -26.36 -11.85 -9.86
CA GLU A 218 -25.91 -12.74 -10.94
C GLU A 218 -24.38 -12.75 -11.06
N TRP A 219 -23.71 -11.60 -10.89
CA TRP A 219 -22.24 -11.54 -10.92
C TRP A 219 -21.62 -12.25 -9.71
N LEU A 220 -22.23 -12.10 -8.53
CA LEU A 220 -21.76 -12.73 -7.30
C LEU A 220 -22.00 -14.24 -7.31
N GLU A 221 -23.08 -14.70 -7.91
CA GLU A 221 -23.35 -16.11 -8.16
C GLU A 221 -22.38 -16.68 -9.18
N ALA A 222 -22.18 -15.98 -10.30
CA ALA A 222 -21.22 -16.39 -11.31
C ALA A 222 -19.78 -16.46 -10.75
N ALA A 223 -19.39 -15.57 -9.83
CA ALA A 223 -18.06 -15.56 -9.23
C ALA A 223 -17.79 -16.73 -8.26
N GLN A 224 -18.84 -17.34 -7.70
CA GLN A 224 -18.69 -18.39 -6.69
C GLN A 224 -17.91 -19.59 -7.23
N GLY A 225 -16.93 -20.05 -6.46
CA GLY A 225 -16.03 -21.13 -6.84
C GLY A 225 -15.02 -20.79 -7.93
N ARG A 226 -15.02 -19.56 -8.47
CA ARG A 226 -14.09 -19.11 -9.52
C ARG A 226 -13.17 -17.97 -9.08
N LEU A 227 -13.56 -17.25 -8.03
CA LEU A 227 -12.82 -16.12 -7.46
C LEU A 227 -12.70 -16.29 -5.93
N PRO A 228 -11.74 -15.60 -5.28
CA PRO A 228 -11.61 -15.63 -3.83
C PRO A 228 -12.93 -15.31 -3.12
N GLU A 229 -13.39 -16.23 -2.27
CA GLU A 229 -14.68 -16.09 -1.58
C GLU A 229 -14.71 -14.83 -0.71
N LEU A 230 -13.57 -14.46 -0.13
CA LEU A 230 -13.40 -13.21 0.63
C LEU A 230 -13.77 -11.98 -0.21
N TRP A 231 -13.39 -11.92 -1.49
CA TRP A 231 -13.75 -10.80 -2.38
C TRP A 231 -15.25 -10.78 -2.69
N ILE A 232 -15.85 -11.95 -2.84
CA ILE A 232 -17.30 -12.09 -3.07
C ILE A 232 -18.08 -11.67 -1.82
N VAL A 233 -17.67 -12.11 -0.64
CA VAL A 233 -18.30 -11.72 0.64
C VAL A 233 -18.11 -10.23 0.89
N ALA A 234 -16.94 -9.67 0.62
CA ALA A 234 -16.72 -8.24 0.70
C ALA A 234 -17.53 -7.48 -0.36
N ALA A 235 -17.73 -8.00 -1.57
CA ALA A 235 -18.44 -7.30 -2.64
C ALA A 235 -19.97 -7.44 -2.58
N ARG A 236 -20.50 -8.54 -2.04
CA ARG A 236 -21.93 -8.75 -1.69
C ARG A 236 -22.51 -7.62 -0.85
N ARG A 237 -21.62 -6.82 -0.28
CA ARG A 237 -21.91 -5.61 0.44
C ARG A 237 -22.60 -4.56 -0.44
N SER A 238 -22.26 -4.42 -1.72
CA SER A 238 -23.00 -3.52 -2.61
C SER A 238 -24.48 -3.88 -2.82
N ILE A 239 -24.95 -5.00 -2.25
CA ILE A 239 -26.35 -5.40 -2.16
C ILE A 239 -26.81 -5.28 -0.70
N PRO A 240 -27.93 -4.59 -0.40
CA PRO A 240 -28.40 -4.41 0.98
C PRO A 240 -28.60 -5.74 1.73
N ARG A 241 -27.93 -5.88 2.88
CA ARG A 241 -28.14 -7.00 3.83
C ARG A 241 -28.90 -6.55 5.06
N LYS A 242 -29.60 -7.48 5.70
CA LYS A 242 -30.22 -7.23 7.02
C LYS A 242 -29.25 -7.62 8.14
N VAL A 243 -29.44 -7.04 9.32
CA VAL A 243 -28.61 -7.36 10.50
C VAL A 243 -28.76 -8.82 10.90
N GLU A 244 -29.95 -9.40 10.72
CA GLU A 244 -30.24 -10.80 10.99
C GLU A 244 -29.39 -11.75 10.12
N ASP A 245 -29.15 -11.37 8.86
CA ASP A 245 -28.37 -12.15 7.91
C ASP A 245 -26.89 -12.20 8.30
N LEU A 246 -26.41 -11.22 9.07
CA LEU A 246 -25.03 -11.22 9.54
C LEU A 246 -24.77 -12.46 10.38
N ARG A 247 -25.71 -12.82 11.28
CA ARG A 247 -25.55 -13.88 12.28
C ARG A 247 -25.43 -15.28 11.68
N SER A 248 -25.88 -15.49 10.45
CA SER A 248 -25.85 -16.81 9.79
C SER A 248 -24.58 -17.06 8.97
N LEU A 249 -23.80 -16.02 8.66
CA LEU A 249 -22.60 -16.13 7.83
C LEU A 249 -21.37 -16.52 8.66
N PRO A 250 -20.39 -17.27 8.10
CA PRO A 250 -19.22 -17.72 8.85
C PRO A 250 -18.41 -16.54 9.40
N PRO A 251 -17.88 -16.63 10.63
CA PRO A 251 -17.17 -15.52 11.29
C PRO A 251 -15.71 -15.34 10.85
N GLY A 252 -15.18 -16.24 10.01
CA GLY A 252 -13.76 -16.25 9.63
C GLY A 252 -13.49 -16.79 8.23
N GLY A 253 -12.23 -16.74 7.80
CA GLY A 253 -11.81 -17.03 6.43
C GLY A 253 -12.48 -16.08 5.44
N ALA A 254 -13.28 -16.64 4.53
CA ALA A 254 -14.11 -15.84 3.61
C ALA A 254 -15.06 -14.86 4.34
N GLY A 255 -15.50 -15.22 5.55
CA GLY A 255 -16.32 -14.40 6.43
C GLY A 255 -15.70 -13.07 6.85
N ALA A 256 -14.38 -12.93 6.76
CA ALA A 256 -13.65 -11.70 7.09
C ALA A 256 -14.16 -10.47 6.31
N GLY A 257 -14.66 -10.67 5.08
CA GLY A 257 -15.25 -9.60 4.26
C GLY A 257 -16.48 -8.94 4.90
N LEU A 258 -17.13 -9.57 5.89
CA LEU A 258 -18.24 -8.98 6.64
C LEU A 258 -17.85 -7.71 7.39
N ALA A 259 -16.57 -7.52 7.70
CA ALA A 259 -16.06 -6.32 8.37
C ALA A 259 -16.47 -5.01 7.68
N LEU A 260 -16.68 -5.05 6.36
CA LEU A 260 -16.96 -3.88 5.54
C LEU A 260 -18.46 -3.62 5.32
N VAL A 261 -19.34 -4.47 5.86
CA VAL A 261 -20.81 -4.36 5.68
C VAL A 261 -21.40 -3.08 6.31
N LEU A 262 -20.68 -2.47 7.28
CA LEU A 262 -21.13 -1.26 7.96
C LEU A 262 -21.38 -0.11 6.98
N TYR A 263 -20.66 -0.06 5.87
CA TYR A 263 -20.77 1.00 4.88
C TYR A 263 -22.11 0.98 4.11
N GLU A 264 -22.86 -0.13 4.11
CA GLU A 264 -24.15 -0.22 3.38
C GLU A 264 -25.36 -0.08 4.27
N LEU A 265 -25.22 -0.45 5.53
CA LEU A 265 -26.33 -0.40 6.44
C LEU A 265 -26.79 1.04 6.59
N VAL A 266 -28.10 1.21 6.71
CA VAL A 266 -28.68 2.51 7.07
C VAL A 266 -28.19 2.90 8.46
N ALA A 267 -28.03 4.21 8.71
CA ALA A 267 -27.37 4.73 9.91
C ALA A 267 -27.89 4.13 11.23
N LYS A 268 -29.20 3.87 11.33
CA LYS A 268 -29.84 3.28 12.52
C LYS A 268 -29.38 1.86 12.86
N ASP A 269 -28.91 1.10 11.87
CA ASP A 269 -28.59 -0.33 12.04
C ASP A 269 -27.07 -0.57 12.21
N ARG A 270 -26.24 0.44 11.92
CA ARG A 270 -24.77 0.33 11.92
C ARG A 270 -24.18 0.00 13.29
N GLN A 271 -24.68 0.63 14.34
CA GLN A 271 -24.16 0.42 15.71
C GLN A 271 -24.40 -1.03 16.15
N LEU A 272 -25.63 -1.54 15.97
CA LEU A 272 -25.97 -2.93 16.29
C LEU A 272 -25.15 -3.92 15.46
N ALA A 273 -24.96 -3.65 14.16
CA ALA A 273 -24.14 -4.50 13.31
C ALA A 273 -22.66 -4.50 13.74
N PHE A 274 -22.11 -3.35 14.13
CA PHE A 274 -20.74 -3.26 14.64
C PHE A 274 -20.55 -4.12 15.89
N GLU A 275 -21.47 -4.05 16.85
CA GLU A 275 -21.46 -4.88 18.07
C GLU A 275 -21.53 -6.38 17.75
N VAL A 276 -22.45 -6.78 16.86
CA VAL A 276 -22.59 -8.17 16.42
C VAL A 276 -21.31 -8.67 15.73
N LEU A 277 -20.72 -7.87 14.86
CA LEU A 277 -19.53 -8.28 14.10
C LEU A 277 -18.27 -8.28 14.96
N HIS A 278 -18.12 -7.35 15.90
CA HIS A 278 -17.00 -7.36 16.83
C HIS A 278 -16.98 -8.66 17.63
N GLY A 279 -18.13 -9.13 18.12
CA GLY A 279 -18.20 -10.39 18.88
C GLY A 279 -17.90 -11.64 18.04
N ARG A 280 -17.87 -11.52 16.71
CA ARG A 280 -17.79 -12.66 15.78
C ARG A 280 -16.48 -12.72 15.00
N LEU A 281 -16.01 -11.60 14.49
CA LEU A 281 -14.77 -11.54 13.71
C LEU A 281 -13.57 -11.73 14.65
N VAL A 282 -12.80 -12.80 14.40
CA VAL A 282 -11.65 -13.16 15.23
C VAL A 282 -10.32 -12.87 14.54
N GLU A 283 -10.28 -12.84 13.20
CA GLU A 283 -9.05 -12.52 12.49
C GLU A 283 -8.60 -11.09 12.76
N PRO A 284 -7.31 -10.86 13.09
CA PRO A 284 -6.80 -9.52 13.35
C PRO A 284 -7.07 -8.52 12.23
N GLU A 285 -6.97 -8.96 10.98
CA GLU A 285 -7.15 -8.12 9.79
C GLU A 285 -8.63 -7.75 9.61
N ALA A 286 -9.54 -8.71 9.76
CA ALA A 286 -10.99 -8.46 9.70
C ALA A 286 -11.42 -7.49 10.81
N ARG A 287 -10.86 -7.64 12.01
CA ARG A 287 -11.09 -6.70 13.11
C ARG A 287 -10.58 -5.30 12.77
N ALA A 288 -9.38 -5.18 12.20
CA ALA A 288 -8.85 -3.87 11.79
C ALA A 288 -9.73 -3.19 10.74
N TRP A 289 -10.22 -3.96 9.75
CA TRP A 289 -11.19 -3.47 8.77
C TRP A 289 -12.48 -2.97 9.43
N LEU A 290 -13.05 -3.76 10.36
CA LEU A 290 -14.29 -3.43 11.06
C LEU A 290 -14.14 -2.15 11.89
N TRP A 291 -13.08 -2.06 12.70
CA TRP A 291 -12.83 -0.90 13.56
C TRP A 291 -12.56 0.37 12.75
N GLY A 292 -11.78 0.29 11.68
CA GLY A 292 -11.59 1.42 10.77
C GLY A 292 -12.89 1.85 10.09
N ALA A 293 -13.75 0.91 9.69
CA ALA A 293 -15.06 1.21 9.12
C ALA A 293 -15.98 1.90 10.14
N ALA A 294 -15.98 1.44 11.39
CA ALA A 294 -16.72 2.09 12.47
C ALA A 294 -16.23 3.53 12.73
N GLY A 295 -14.92 3.75 12.67
CA GLY A 295 -14.32 5.09 12.78
C GLY A 295 -14.72 6.02 11.63
N ASP A 296 -14.65 5.54 10.39
CA ASP A 296 -15.11 6.28 9.20
C ASP A 296 -16.57 6.73 9.31
N LEU A 297 -17.41 5.84 9.85
CA LEU A 297 -18.86 6.04 9.98
C LEU A 297 -19.26 6.73 11.30
N LYS A 298 -18.29 7.19 12.09
CA LYS A 298 -18.50 7.90 13.37
C LYS A 298 -19.33 7.11 14.38
N LEU A 299 -19.18 5.79 14.43
CA LEU A 299 -19.89 4.94 15.39
C LEU A 299 -19.32 5.10 16.80
N SER A 300 -20.10 4.71 17.81
CA SER A 300 -19.64 4.72 19.20
C SER A 300 -18.81 3.48 19.49
N PHE A 301 -17.70 3.67 20.19
CA PHE A 301 -16.83 2.58 20.66
C PHE A 301 -17.10 2.20 22.12
N GLU A 302 -17.95 2.96 22.82
CA GLU A 302 -18.33 2.71 24.20
C GLU A 302 -19.08 1.38 24.34
N GLY A 303 -18.71 0.56 25.32
CA GLY A 303 -19.35 -0.73 25.59
C GLY A 303 -18.93 -1.87 24.66
N VAL A 304 -18.21 -1.59 23.57
CA VAL A 304 -17.72 -2.60 22.62
C VAL A 304 -16.21 -2.86 22.80
N ALA A 305 -15.48 -1.85 23.26
CA ALA A 305 -14.04 -1.91 23.49
C ALA A 305 -13.62 -3.05 24.43
N ASP A 306 -12.67 -3.87 23.97
CA ASP A 306 -12.06 -4.94 24.78
C ASP A 306 -11.26 -4.36 25.95
N SER A 307 -11.08 -5.18 27.00
CA SER A 307 -10.27 -4.82 28.17
C SER A 307 -8.81 -4.50 27.83
N LYS A 308 -8.29 -5.08 26.74
CA LYS A 308 -6.95 -4.80 26.19
C LYS A 308 -7.06 -3.90 24.97
N LEU A 309 -6.15 -2.93 24.86
CA LEU A 309 -6.07 -2.06 23.69
C LEU A 309 -5.49 -2.85 22.50
N SER A 310 -6.24 -2.90 21.40
CA SER A 310 -5.82 -3.61 20.17
C SER A 310 -5.40 -2.63 19.08
N ALA A 311 -4.50 -3.06 18.18
CA ALA A 311 -4.10 -2.29 16.99
C ALA A 311 -5.31 -1.92 16.11
N ALA A 312 -6.28 -2.84 15.97
CA ALA A 312 -7.52 -2.62 15.23
C ALA A 312 -8.32 -1.44 15.80
N GLU A 313 -8.50 -1.38 17.12
CA GLU A 313 -9.18 -0.27 17.77
C GLU A 313 -8.43 1.06 17.60
N VAL A 314 -7.10 1.04 17.68
CA VAL A 314 -6.29 2.24 17.40
C VAL A 314 -6.49 2.72 15.95
N ALA A 315 -6.60 1.80 14.98
CA ALA A 315 -6.94 2.13 13.59
C ALA A 315 -8.31 2.82 13.50
N GLY A 316 -9.31 2.28 14.21
CA GLY A 316 -10.64 2.87 14.31
C GLY A 316 -10.63 4.26 14.92
N LEU A 317 -9.84 4.50 15.97
CA LEU A 317 -9.70 5.82 16.59
C LEU A 317 -8.95 6.82 15.71
N ALA A 318 -7.94 6.37 14.97
CA ALA A 318 -7.26 7.19 13.97
C ALA A 318 -8.23 7.60 12.85
N GLN A 319 -9.09 6.68 12.39
CA GLN A 319 -10.13 7.02 11.42
C GLN A 319 -11.21 7.94 11.98
N LEU A 320 -11.69 7.69 13.20
CA LEU A 320 -12.62 8.58 13.86
C LEU A 320 -12.03 9.99 13.98
N ALA A 321 -10.73 10.11 14.25
CA ALA A 321 -10.05 11.41 14.36
C ALA A 321 -10.00 12.18 13.02
N LEU A 322 -9.99 11.50 11.88
CA LEU A 322 -10.11 12.11 10.56
C LEU A 322 -11.48 12.73 10.33
N ARG A 323 -12.53 12.14 10.91
CA ARG A 323 -13.94 12.51 10.67
C ARG A 323 -14.53 13.42 11.76
N ASP A 324 -14.10 13.21 13.01
CA ASP A 324 -14.47 13.94 14.22
C ASP A 324 -13.36 13.82 15.28
N PHE A 325 -12.39 14.73 15.21
CA PHE A 325 -11.26 14.79 16.13
C PHE A 325 -11.68 14.93 17.60
N SER A 326 -12.80 15.61 17.88
CA SER A 326 -13.27 15.83 19.24
C SER A 326 -13.86 14.55 19.84
N ALA A 327 -14.63 13.78 19.06
CA ALA A 327 -15.12 12.48 19.46
C ALA A 327 -13.96 11.49 19.67
N ALA A 328 -13.02 11.42 18.74
CA ALA A 328 -11.83 10.57 18.87
C ALA A 328 -11.02 10.88 20.13
N ARG A 329 -10.82 12.17 20.44
CA ARG A 329 -10.13 12.60 21.66
C ARG A 329 -10.84 12.13 22.93
N ARG A 330 -12.18 12.20 22.99
CA ARG A 330 -12.95 11.71 24.15
C ARG A 330 -12.77 10.20 24.32
N GLN A 331 -12.89 9.44 23.24
CA GLN A 331 -12.71 7.98 23.27
C GLN A 331 -11.27 7.58 23.64
N ALA A 332 -10.26 8.27 23.08
CA ALA A 332 -8.85 8.02 23.40
C ALA A 332 -8.54 8.23 24.89
N ARG A 333 -9.17 9.21 25.54
CA ARG A 333 -9.01 9.44 26.99
C ARG A 333 -9.52 8.26 27.82
N LEU A 334 -10.64 7.65 27.44
CA LEU A 334 -11.15 6.44 28.10
C LEU A 334 -10.13 5.28 28.03
N ARG A 335 -9.29 5.27 26.99
CA ARG A 335 -8.23 4.27 26.79
C ARG A 335 -6.86 4.66 27.37
N GLY A 336 -6.72 5.87 27.92
CA GLY A 336 -5.42 6.41 28.35
C GLY A 336 -4.71 5.56 29.41
N ALA A 337 -5.46 4.97 30.34
CA ALA A 337 -4.87 4.11 31.38
C ALA A 337 -4.21 2.85 30.80
N GLU A 338 -4.85 2.21 29.82
CA GLU A 338 -4.29 1.03 29.17
C GLU A 338 -3.14 1.40 28.22
N ALA A 339 -3.29 2.50 27.48
CA ALA A 339 -2.22 3.02 26.63
C ALA A 339 -0.94 3.34 27.42
N ARG A 340 -1.06 3.88 28.64
CA ARG A 340 0.09 4.12 29.54
C ARG A 340 0.80 2.83 29.97
N LYS A 341 0.06 1.73 30.20
CA LYS A 341 0.68 0.44 30.54
C LYS A 341 1.49 -0.14 29.39
N LEU A 342 1.07 0.11 28.16
CA LEU A 342 1.72 -0.38 26.95
C LEU A 342 2.87 0.54 26.49
N PHE A 343 2.74 1.85 26.69
CA PHE A 343 3.71 2.84 26.25
C PHE A 343 4.68 3.26 27.36
N THR A 344 5.38 2.29 27.96
CA THR A 344 6.41 2.56 28.99
C THR A 344 7.72 3.00 28.36
N MET A 345 8.69 3.48 29.17
CA MET A 345 10.01 3.86 28.68
C MET A 345 10.78 2.68 28.08
N ASP A 346 10.65 1.48 28.65
CA ASP A 346 11.38 0.28 28.22
C ASP A 346 10.70 -0.46 27.05
N ALA A 347 9.46 -0.09 26.71
CA ALA A 347 8.74 -0.73 25.61
C ALA A 347 9.36 -0.34 24.25
N LYS A 348 9.61 -1.33 23.39
CA LYS A 348 10.08 -1.10 22.02
C LYS A 348 9.10 -0.20 21.26
N VAL A 349 9.62 0.80 20.54
CA VAL A 349 8.78 1.76 19.81
C VAL A 349 7.95 1.07 18.72
N GLU A 350 8.54 0.10 18.02
CA GLU A 350 7.87 -0.69 16.98
C GLU A 350 6.55 -1.34 17.46
N ASP A 351 6.52 -1.82 18.70
CA ASP A 351 5.33 -2.48 19.27
C ASP A 351 4.40 -1.48 19.97
N ALA A 352 4.97 -0.43 20.58
CA ALA A 352 4.25 0.45 21.49
C ALA A 352 3.67 1.70 20.81
N TRP A 353 4.10 2.07 19.61
CA TRP A 353 3.65 3.29 18.94
C TRP A 353 2.12 3.41 18.79
N PRO A 354 1.30 2.35 18.61
CA PRO A 354 -0.15 2.50 18.56
C PRO A 354 -0.72 3.02 19.88
N ALA A 355 -0.17 2.57 21.02
CA ALA A 355 -0.52 3.11 22.33
C ALA A 355 -0.05 4.57 22.48
N GLY A 356 1.13 4.89 21.96
CA GLY A 356 1.61 6.27 21.87
C GLY A 356 0.66 7.20 21.11
N LEU A 357 0.05 6.72 20.02
CA LEU A 357 -0.97 7.46 19.25
C LEU A 357 -2.24 7.73 20.09
N ILE A 358 -2.69 6.78 20.90
CA ILE A 358 -3.81 6.99 21.83
C ILE A 358 -3.48 8.08 22.85
N LEU A 359 -2.28 8.04 23.44
CA LEU A 359 -1.82 9.09 24.36
C LEU A 359 -1.72 10.45 23.67
N ALA A 360 -1.30 10.49 22.40
CA ALA A 360 -1.23 11.72 21.62
C ALA A 360 -2.62 12.31 21.32
N LEU A 361 -3.60 11.47 20.97
CA LEU A 361 -4.98 11.90 20.72
C LEU A 361 -5.67 12.39 22.00
N GLY A 362 -5.47 11.66 23.11
CA GLY A 362 -6.09 11.96 24.40
C GLY A 362 -5.39 13.05 25.21
N ALA A 363 -4.15 13.39 24.84
CA ALA A 363 -3.11 14.08 25.62
C ALA A 363 -3.58 14.88 26.84
N GLU A 364 -3.12 14.42 28.01
CA GLU A 364 -3.17 15.09 29.31
C GLU A 364 -1.74 15.37 29.82
N GLY A 365 -1.58 16.20 30.86
CA GLY A 365 -0.27 16.71 31.27
C GLY A 365 0.80 15.64 31.53
N GLN A 366 0.42 14.51 32.14
CA GLN A 366 1.33 13.39 32.39
C GLN A 366 1.71 12.65 31.10
N ASP A 367 0.78 12.49 30.16
CA ASP A 367 1.00 11.78 28.90
C ASP A 367 1.96 12.56 27.99
N LEU A 368 1.85 13.89 27.98
CA LEU A 368 2.78 14.77 27.26
C LEU A 368 4.21 14.63 27.77
N GLY A 369 4.40 14.52 29.09
CA GLY A 369 5.72 14.33 29.68
C GLY A 369 6.36 13.00 29.26
N LEU A 370 5.58 11.92 29.23
CA LEU A 370 6.02 10.60 28.81
C LEU A 370 6.38 10.56 27.31
N LEU A 371 5.49 11.06 26.45
CA LEU A 371 5.71 11.15 25.00
C LEU A 371 6.96 11.97 24.68
N ARG A 372 7.12 13.12 25.34
CA ARG A 372 8.29 13.99 25.17
C ARG A 372 9.59 13.27 25.51
N ARG A 373 9.67 12.66 26.69
CA ARG A 373 10.88 11.95 27.14
C ARG A 373 11.25 10.81 26.20
N LYS A 374 10.26 10.03 25.76
CA LYS A 374 10.52 8.90 24.87
C LYS A 374 10.97 9.36 23.48
N TYR A 375 10.42 10.46 22.97
CA TYR A 375 10.89 11.08 21.72
C TYR A 375 12.30 11.66 21.87
N GLU A 376 12.62 12.38 22.95
CA GLU A 376 13.95 12.98 23.19
C GLU A 376 15.07 11.95 23.35
N LEU A 377 14.73 10.73 23.79
CA LEU A 377 15.67 9.61 23.94
C LEU A 377 15.70 8.67 22.73
N ALA A 378 14.81 8.86 21.75
CA ALA A 378 14.76 8.01 20.57
C ALA A 378 15.81 8.43 19.53
N GLU A 379 16.37 7.46 18.84
CA GLU A 379 17.34 7.68 17.76
C GLU A 379 16.90 6.95 16.48
N GLY A 380 17.36 7.43 15.33
CA GLY A 380 17.09 6.82 14.02
C GLY A 380 15.59 6.60 13.75
N ARG A 381 15.23 5.37 13.38
CA ARG A 381 13.86 4.97 13.01
C ARG A 381 12.84 5.18 14.12
N ASP A 382 13.25 5.03 15.37
CA ASP A 382 12.37 5.24 16.52
C ASP A 382 12.00 6.72 16.66
N ALA A 383 12.96 7.62 16.45
CA ALA A 383 12.72 9.05 16.43
C ALA A 383 11.80 9.45 15.27
N GLU A 384 12.04 8.92 14.07
CA GLU A 384 11.19 9.15 12.88
C GLU A 384 9.74 8.70 13.12
N ARG A 385 9.55 7.56 13.79
CA ARG A 385 8.23 7.01 14.14
C ARG A 385 7.52 7.86 15.18
N LEU A 386 8.24 8.31 16.22
CA LEU A 386 7.67 9.06 17.35
C LEU A 386 7.47 10.54 17.06
N GLN A 387 8.26 11.15 16.17
CA GLN A 387 8.18 12.58 15.84
C GLN A 387 6.76 13.04 15.47
N PRO A 388 6.05 12.42 14.51
CA PRO A 388 4.70 12.85 14.15
C PRO A 388 3.68 12.62 15.28
N ILE A 389 3.87 11.58 16.10
CA ILE A 389 3.03 11.31 17.29
C ILE A 389 3.21 12.42 18.33
N TRP A 390 4.46 12.81 18.60
CA TRP A 390 4.77 13.94 19.49
C TRP A 390 4.23 15.26 18.95
N TYR A 391 4.33 15.50 17.64
CA TYR A 391 3.82 16.72 17.02
C TYR A 391 2.30 16.80 17.06
N LEU A 392 1.60 15.66 16.95
CA LEU A 392 0.16 15.58 17.20
C LEU A 392 -0.16 15.98 18.66
N ALA A 393 0.51 15.34 19.63
CA ALA A 393 0.25 15.55 21.06
C ALA A 393 0.53 17.00 21.52
N SER A 394 1.64 17.57 21.05
CA SER A 394 2.08 18.93 21.39
C SER A 394 1.33 20.02 20.61
N GLY A 395 0.39 19.65 19.73
CA GLY A 395 -0.36 20.60 18.91
C GLY A 395 0.52 21.34 17.90
N LYS A 396 1.64 20.74 17.47
CA LYS A 396 2.48 21.26 16.38
C LYS A 396 1.92 20.91 14.99
N LEU A 397 1.15 19.82 14.88
CA LEU A 397 0.31 19.53 13.70
C LEU A 397 -0.98 20.35 13.75
N LYS A 398 -0.87 21.69 13.65
CA LYS A 398 -2.04 22.59 13.66
C LYS A 398 -2.80 22.60 12.34
N ASP A 399 -2.08 22.39 11.24
CA ASP A 399 -2.68 22.26 9.93
C ASP A 399 -3.53 20.98 9.87
N ALA A 400 -4.80 21.15 9.50
CA ALA A 400 -5.75 20.05 9.41
C ALA A 400 -5.33 19.06 8.31
N ASP A 401 -4.76 19.55 7.21
CA ASP A 401 -4.34 18.70 6.09
C ASP A 401 -3.13 17.86 6.49
N ALA A 402 -2.09 18.47 7.06
CA ALA A 402 -0.93 17.74 7.59
C ALA A 402 -1.33 16.71 8.67
N ARG A 403 -2.27 17.05 9.56
CA ARG A 403 -2.80 16.09 10.55
C ARG A 403 -3.53 14.93 9.87
N ASN A 404 -4.37 15.22 8.89
CA ASN A 404 -5.15 14.21 8.17
C ASN A 404 -4.24 13.26 7.38
N VAL A 405 -3.16 13.76 6.78
CA VAL A 405 -2.15 12.91 6.12
C VAL A 405 -1.58 11.87 7.09
N TRP A 406 -1.19 12.28 8.30
CA TRP A 406 -0.64 11.35 9.29
C TRP A 406 -1.67 10.38 9.87
N LEU A 407 -2.88 10.86 10.20
CA LEU A 407 -3.95 9.99 10.69
C LEU A 407 -4.35 8.93 9.66
N ASN A 408 -4.45 9.32 8.39
CA ASN A 408 -4.72 8.40 7.28
C ASN A 408 -3.58 7.37 7.15
N ARG A 409 -2.33 7.82 7.23
CA ARG A 409 -1.16 6.94 7.18
C ARG A 409 -1.16 5.91 8.31
N TRP A 410 -1.35 6.33 9.57
CA TRP A 410 -1.38 5.42 10.71
C TRP A 410 -2.55 4.45 10.65
N SER A 411 -3.74 4.91 10.25
CA SER A 411 -4.90 4.04 10.05
C SER A 411 -4.61 2.94 9.02
N ARG A 412 -4.04 3.31 7.86
CA ARG A 412 -3.65 2.35 6.81
C ARG A 412 -2.58 1.37 7.27
N GLU A 413 -1.55 1.84 7.99
CA GLU A 413 -0.51 0.97 8.56
C GLU A 413 -1.06 -0.04 9.55
N LEU A 414 -2.15 0.30 10.26
CA LEU A 414 -2.86 -0.61 11.16
C LEU A 414 -3.95 -1.43 10.46
N GLY A 415 -4.11 -1.31 9.14
CA GLY A 415 -5.10 -2.05 8.36
C GLY A 415 -6.54 -1.58 8.56
N GLY A 416 -6.77 -0.29 8.88
CA GLY A 416 -8.10 0.25 9.13
C GLY A 416 -9.01 0.31 7.90
N GLY A 417 -10.25 -0.16 8.05
CA GLY A 417 -11.35 0.13 7.12
C GLY A 417 -11.18 -0.48 5.72
N TYR A 418 -11.87 0.12 4.74
CA TYR A 418 -11.78 -0.30 3.34
C TYR A 418 -10.35 -0.14 2.76
N GLN A 419 -9.58 0.85 3.23
CA GLN A 419 -8.22 1.07 2.76
C GLN A 419 -7.30 -0.07 3.19
N GLY A 420 -7.40 -0.51 4.45
CA GLY A 420 -6.67 -1.67 4.94
C GLY A 420 -7.02 -2.96 4.19
N TYR A 421 -8.29 -3.10 3.78
CA TYR A 421 -8.71 -4.21 2.93
C TYR A 421 -8.05 -4.14 1.54
N LEU A 422 -8.06 -2.98 0.89
CA LEU A 422 -7.50 -2.80 -0.45
C LEU A 422 -5.97 -2.82 -0.48
N ASP A 423 -5.31 -2.34 0.57
CA ASP A 423 -3.86 -2.44 0.75
C ASP A 423 -3.41 -3.91 0.86
N ARG A 424 -4.31 -4.82 1.27
CA ARG A 424 -4.08 -6.26 1.27
C ARG A 424 -4.51 -6.93 -0.04
N GLU A 425 -5.77 -6.78 -0.41
CA GLU A 425 -6.36 -7.56 -1.50
C GLU A 425 -6.08 -6.96 -2.88
N GLY A 426 -5.87 -5.65 -2.99
CA GLY A 426 -5.51 -5.00 -4.26
C GLY A 426 -4.13 -5.41 -4.77
N LYS A 427 -3.15 -5.50 -3.86
CA LYS A 427 -1.83 -6.03 -4.21
C LYS A 427 -1.87 -7.51 -4.56
N ARG A 428 -2.65 -8.31 -3.83
CA ARG A 428 -2.86 -9.73 -4.09
C ARG A 428 -3.48 -9.97 -5.46
N PHE A 429 -4.50 -9.19 -5.81
CA PHE A 429 -5.10 -9.17 -7.14
C PHE A 429 -4.09 -8.84 -8.24
N THR A 430 -3.29 -7.78 -8.04
CA THR A 430 -2.27 -7.39 -9.03
C THR A 430 -1.26 -8.52 -9.23
N ALA A 431 -0.83 -9.15 -8.13
CA ALA A 431 0.06 -10.30 -8.16
C ALA A 431 -0.57 -11.49 -8.88
N PHE A 432 -1.83 -11.85 -8.61
CA PHE A 432 -2.53 -12.91 -9.34
C PHE A 432 -2.45 -12.69 -10.87
N LEU A 433 -2.82 -11.52 -11.36
CA LEU A 433 -2.75 -11.22 -12.80
C LEU A 433 -1.33 -11.41 -13.37
N LEU A 434 -0.30 -10.98 -12.65
CA LEU A 434 1.07 -10.97 -13.16
C LEU A 434 1.85 -12.27 -12.93
N VAL A 435 1.51 -13.07 -11.93
CA VAL A 435 2.32 -14.25 -11.55
C VAL A 435 1.53 -15.56 -11.42
N GLN A 436 0.20 -15.56 -11.43
CA GLN A 436 -0.58 -16.82 -11.27
C GLN A 436 -0.21 -17.88 -12.32
N GLY A 437 -0.14 -19.15 -11.90
CA GLY A 437 0.23 -20.26 -12.78
C GLY A 437 1.75 -20.39 -13.04
N THR A 438 2.58 -19.64 -12.30
CA THR A 438 4.05 -19.76 -12.32
C THR A 438 4.54 -20.50 -11.07
N GLN A 439 5.79 -20.97 -11.08
CA GLN A 439 6.43 -21.59 -9.92
C GLN A 439 6.47 -20.62 -8.72
N ALA A 440 6.76 -19.35 -8.98
CA ALA A 440 6.79 -18.30 -7.97
C ALA A 440 5.44 -18.11 -7.24
N ALA A 441 4.31 -18.33 -7.91
CA ALA A 441 3.00 -18.26 -7.26
C ALA A 441 2.74 -19.46 -6.35
N LEU A 442 3.18 -20.67 -6.74
CA LEU A 442 3.02 -21.89 -5.94
C LEU A 442 3.81 -21.84 -4.63
N GLU A 443 4.95 -21.16 -4.63
CA GLU A 443 5.83 -21.00 -3.46
C GLU A 443 5.34 -19.92 -2.48
N ARG A 444 4.27 -19.18 -2.82
CA ARG A 444 3.70 -18.11 -2.00
C ARG A 444 2.37 -18.53 -1.41
N ASN A 445 2.28 -18.57 -0.09
CA ASN A 445 1.03 -18.91 0.61
C ASN A 445 -0.12 -17.96 0.24
N GLU A 446 0.18 -16.69 -0.05
CA GLU A 446 -0.81 -15.70 -0.46
C GLU A 446 -1.39 -15.97 -1.85
N LEU A 447 -0.69 -16.72 -2.70
CA LEU A 447 -1.05 -17.00 -4.11
C LEU A 447 -1.19 -18.50 -4.40
N SER A 448 -1.10 -19.35 -3.38
CA SER A 448 -1.11 -20.81 -3.51
C SER A 448 -2.45 -21.35 -4.00
N GLU A 449 -3.55 -20.64 -3.72
CA GLU A 449 -4.86 -20.93 -4.29
C GLU A 449 -4.93 -20.43 -5.74
N ALA A 450 -5.19 -21.35 -6.66
CA ALA A 450 -5.23 -21.04 -8.08
C ALA A 450 -6.61 -20.60 -8.56
N PHE A 451 -6.63 -19.49 -9.29
CA PHE A 451 -7.82 -18.96 -9.95
C PHE A 451 -7.52 -18.76 -11.44
N ASP A 452 -7.92 -19.71 -12.27
CA ASP A 452 -7.61 -19.72 -13.71
C ASP A 452 -8.02 -18.41 -14.41
N GLY A 453 -9.17 -17.86 -14.01
CA GLY A 453 -9.72 -16.59 -14.51
C GLY A 453 -8.92 -15.34 -14.13
N LEU A 454 -7.92 -15.47 -13.25
CA LEU A 454 -7.01 -14.40 -12.80
C LEU A 454 -5.58 -14.56 -13.35
N THR A 455 -5.39 -15.37 -14.40
CA THR A 455 -4.09 -15.50 -15.06
C THR A 455 -3.94 -14.49 -16.19
N GLY A 456 -2.92 -13.63 -16.13
CA GLY A 456 -2.59 -12.69 -17.19
C GLY A 456 -1.67 -13.27 -18.29
N PRO A 457 -1.33 -12.46 -19.31
CA PRO A 457 -0.40 -12.87 -20.36
C PRO A 457 0.98 -13.24 -19.81
N ARG A 458 1.74 -14.02 -20.59
CA ARG A 458 3.09 -14.48 -20.27
C ARG A 458 4.00 -14.32 -21.48
N ASP A 459 5.15 -13.70 -21.27
CA ASP A 459 6.22 -13.60 -22.28
C ASP A 459 7.42 -14.51 -21.94
N HIS A 460 7.43 -15.10 -20.73
CA HIS A 460 8.56 -15.84 -20.17
C HIS A 460 8.13 -17.23 -19.69
N SER A 461 9.09 -18.14 -19.50
CA SER A 461 8.84 -19.48 -18.98
C SER A 461 8.27 -19.43 -17.57
N LEU A 462 7.45 -20.41 -17.19
CA LEU A 462 6.71 -20.39 -15.91
C LEU A 462 7.62 -20.48 -14.66
N ASP A 463 8.89 -20.80 -14.85
CA ASP A 463 9.95 -20.89 -13.85
C ASP A 463 10.93 -19.69 -13.89
N ASP A 464 10.66 -18.65 -14.69
CA ASP A 464 11.53 -17.47 -14.77
C ASP A 464 11.54 -16.68 -13.45
N GLU A 465 12.73 -16.38 -12.94
CA GLU A 465 12.99 -15.63 -11.70
C GLU A 465 12.35 -14.23 -11.67
N LEU A 466 12.03 -13.65 -12.83
CA LEU A 466 11.23 -12.42 -12.89
C LEU A 466 9.93 -12.55 -12.08
N TYR A 467 9.23 -13.68 -12.16
CA TYR A 467 7.95 -13.85 -11.46
C TYR A 467 8.14 -13.89 -9.94
N ALA A 468 9.28 -14.40 -9.46
CA ALA A 468 9.64 -14.38 -8.05
C ALA A 468 9.88 -12.95 -7.54
N ASP A 469 10.59 -12.14 -8.32
CA ASP A 469 10.82 -10.71 -8.01
C ASP A 469 9.52 -9.88 -8.09
N LEU A 470 8.65 -10.16 -9.08
CA LEU A 470 7.32 -9.54 -9.20
C LEU A 470 6.45 -9.85 -7.98
N ALA A 471 6.35 -11.13 -7.60
CA ALA A 471 5.57 -11.55 -6.44
C ALA A 471 6.09 -10.91 -5.15
N GLU A 472 7.41 -10.92 -4.93
CA GLU A 472 8.02 -10.32 -3.74
C GLU A 472 7.74 -8.82 -3.66
N PHE A 473 7.93 -8.07 -4.73
CA PHE A 473 7.70 -6.62 -4.71
C PHE A 473 6.23 -6.27 -4.55
N LEU A 474 5.34 -6.89 -5.35
CA LEU A 474 3.90 -6.61 -5.31
C LEU A 474 3.30 -6.95 -3.96
N LEU A 475 3.72 -8.05 -3.33
CA LEU A 475 3.20 -8.44 -2.00
C LEU A 475 3.87 -7.69 -0.84
N SER A 476 4.97 -6.98 -1.08
CA SER A 476 5.66 -6.20 -0.05
C SER A 476 4.91 -4.92 0.36
N PRO A 477 5.25 -4.32 1.51
CA PRO A 477 4.74 -2.99 1.90
C PRO A 477 5.16 -1.84 0.97
N LEU A 478 6.09 -2.06 0.03
CA LEU A 478 6.54 -1.04 -0.93
C LEU A 478 5.51 -0.79 -2.03
N TYR A 479 4.63 -1.76 -2.30
CA TYR A 479 3.60 -1.67 -3.31
C TYR A 479 2.22 -1.58 -2.67
N ARG A 480 1.44 -0.61 -3.11
CA ARG A 480 0.03 -0.42 -2.75
C ARG A 480 -0.62 0.41 -3.83
N TRP A 481 -1.93 0.29 -3.99
CA TRP A 481 -2.67 1.23 -4.83
C TRP A 481 -2.71 2.60 -4.18
N ASP A 482 -2.54 3.65 -4.97
CA ASP A 482 -2.68 5.02 -4.51
C ASP A 482 -4.17 5.35 -4.41
N LEU A 483 -4.75 4.94 -3.28
CA LEU A 483 -6.15 5.15 -2.94
C LEU A 483 -6.44 6.65 -2.74
N PRO A 484 -7.52 7.19 -3.36
CA PRO A 484 -7.94 8.58 -3.16
C PRO A 484 -8.44 8.88 -1.74
#